data_AF-A0A975T2X0-F1
#
_entry.id   AF-A0A975T2X0-F1
#
_cell.length_a   1.000
_cell.length_b   1.000
_cell.length_c   1.000
_cell.angle_alpha   90.00
_cell.angle_beta   90.00
_cell.angle_gamma   90.00
#
_symmetry.space_group_name_H-M   'P 1'
#
loop_
_entity.id
_entity.type
_entity.pdbx_description
1 polymer ?
#
loop_
_entity_poly.entity_id
_entity_poly.type
_entity_poly.pdbx_seq_one_letter_code
_entity_poly.pdbx_strand_id
1 'polypeptide(L)'
;MRVRTGGSHHQKFVVIRHRDDPSRDIAYVGGIDLCHSRRDDADHHGDPQALTMAAEYGATPPWHDIQAAITGPAVHDVETVFRERWEDPTPLSRNPVYVTQDRLLGLDLSPDPLPAQAPPPPPVDGGTHVVQLLRTYPDLRHGRDYPFARGGERSVARGYTKALSRARRLVYIEDQYLWGHHVGNVFTDALRDNPDLRVVAVVPLFPDLDGASRPPQLFGRRRAMLEMMQVAPHRVAIYGIENHAGTPVYVHAKTCIVDDTWASIGSDNFNRRSWTHDSELSAVVVERGDTGEARYARDLRLTLAAEHLDRSVDPATLADVMADCVDPVGMYDAYARAAEGLDAWHESGRTGPRPAGRLRRLDPPQLSRLSRVLALAPYLLLHDPDGRPRPLRRRNGF
;
A
#
# COMPACT_ATOMS: atom_id res chain seq x y z
N MET A 1 7.42 -19.69 -15.85
CA MET A 1 7.37 -18.95 -14.59
C MET A 1 6.46 -17.80 -14.83
N ARG A 2 5.41 -17.69 -14.02
CA ARG A 2 4.37 -16.65 -14.15
C ARG A 2 4.89 -15.28 -13.67
N VAL A 3 5.95 -15.24 -12.87
CA VAL A 3 6.59 -13.98 -12.43
C VAL A 3 7.89 -13.70 -13.18
N ARG A 4 8.33 -12.44 -13.17
CA ARG A 4 9.70 -12.08 -13.57
C ARG A 4 10.71 -12.59 -12.54
N THR A 5 11.95 -12.76 -12.96
CA THR A 5 13.07 -13.09 -12.05
C THR A 5 13.13 -12.07 -10.91
N GLY A 6 13.12 -12.55 -9.66
CA GLY A 6 13.09 -11.70 -8.45
C GLY A 6 11.74 -11.02 -8.16
N GLY A 7 10.72 -11.27 -8.98
CA GLY A 7 9.37 -10.77 -8.76
C GLY A 7 8.50 -11.77 -7.99
N SER A 8 7.41 -11.25 -7.44
CA SER A 8 6.41 -12.05 -6.72
C SER A 8 4.99 -11.83 -7.26
N HIS A 9 4.13 -12.80 -6.98
CA HIS A 9 2.70 -12.54 -6.94
C HIS A 9 2.38 -11.93 -5.59
N HIS A 10 2.03 -10.65 -5.58
CA HIS A 10 1.91 -9.87 -4.35
C HIS A 10 0.46 -9.46 -4.02
N GLN A 11 -0.50 -9.84 -4.87
CA GLN A 11 -1.94 -9.70 -4.65
C GLN A 11 -2.39 -10.51 -3.42
N LYS A 12 -3.05 -9.85 -2.46
CA LYS A 12 -3.78 -10.52 -1.36
C LYS A 12 -5.26 -10.27 -1.53
N PHE A 13 -6.01 -11.34 -1.78
CA PHE A 13 -7.45 -11.24 -1.91
C PHE A 13 -8.14 -12.58 -1.68
N VAL A 14 -9.41 -12.51 -1.30
CA VAL A 14 -10.31 -13.65 -1.12
C VAL A 14 -11.62 -13.34 -1.83
N VAL A 15 -12.21 -14.33 -2.51
CA VAL A 15 -13.52 -14.21 -3.14
C VAL A 15 -14.42 -15.34 -2.67
N ILE A 16 -15.60 -15.00 -2.20
CA ILE A 16 -16.60 -15.96 -1.72
C ILE A 16 -17.87 -15.76 -2.57
N ARG A 17 -18.24 -16.81 -3.31
CA ARG A 17 -19.47 -16.87 -4.13
C ARG A 17 -20.47 -17.82 -3.48
N HIS A 18 -21.71 -17.38 -3.33
CA HIS A 18 -22.83 -18.14 -2.81
C HIS A 18 -23.70 -18.60 -3.96
N ARG A 19 -23.78 -19.93 -4.16
CA ARG A 19 -24.51 -20.53 -5.29
C ARG A 19 -25.98 -20.10 -5.36
N ASP A 20 -26.64 -20.06 -4.22
CA ASP A 20 -28.10 -19.90 -4.12
C ASP A 20 -28.53 -18.46 -3.80
N ASP A 21 -27.59 -17.59 -3.40
CA ASP A 21 -27.86 -16.20 -3.04
C ASP A 21 -26.69 -15.26 -3.38
N PRO A 22 -26.58 -14.81 -4.64
CA PRO A 22 -25.50 -13.93 -5.08
C PRO A 22 -25.45 -12.58 -4.35
N SER A 23 -26.53 -12.15 -3.66
CA SER A 23 -26.52 -10.89 -2.90
C SER A 23 -25.56 -10.92 -1.71
N ARG A 24 -25.17 -12.13 -1.27
CA ARG A 24 -24.21 -12.37 -0.20
C ARG A 24 -22.77 -12.50 -0.68
N ASP A 25 -22.54 -12.41 -1.98
CA ASP A 25 -21.20 -12.51 -2.55
C ASP A 25 -20.32 -11.37 -2.03
N ILE A 26 -19.10 -11.74 -1.65
CA ILE A 26 -18.15 -10.82 -1.02
C ILE A 26 -16.73 -11.13 -1.48
N ALA A 27 -15.95 -10.08 -1.64
CA ALA A 27 -14.52 -10.16 -1.88
C ALA A 27 -13.75 -9.30 -0.88
N TYR A 28 -12.51 -9.68 -0.62
CA TYR A 28 -11.58 -8.92 0.21
C TYR A 28 -10.34 -8.60 -0.61
N VAL A 29 -9.87 -7.34 -0.59
CA VAL A 29 -8.66 -6.88 -1.31
C VAL A 29 -7.87 -5.94 -0.41
N GLY A 30 -6.56 -6.10 -0.31
CA GLY A 30 -5.71 -5.17 0.45
C GLY A 30 -4.32 -5.71 0.73
N GLY A 31 -3.74 -5.30 1.87
CA GLY A 31 -2.37 -5.60 2.27
C GLY A 31 -2.21 -6.90 3.08
N ILE A 32 -3.30 -7.44 3.64
CA ILE A 32 -3.22 -8.50 4.65
C ILE A 32 -3.17 -9.88 4.00
N ASP A 33 -2.03 -10.57 4.16
CA ASP A 33 -1.87 -11.98 3.85
C ASP A 33 -2.44 -12.87 4.98
N LEU A 34 -2.99 -14.03 4.64
CA LEU A 34 -3.40 -15.06 5.62
C LEU A 34 -2.19 -15.85 6.10
N CYS A 35 -1.33 -15.23 6.92
CA CYS A 35 -0.13 -15.85 7.46
C CYS A 35 0.27 -15.26 8.82
N HIS A 36 1.29 -15.86 9.43
CA HIS A 36 1.92 -15.40 10.68
C HIS A 36 2.29 -13.90 10.65
N SER A 37 2.32 -13.24 11.80
CA SER A 37 2.58 -11.81 12.03
C SER A 37 1.48 -10.83 11.65
N ARG A 38 0.42 -11.24 10.94
CA ARG A 38 -0.55 -10.28 10.37
C ARG A 38 -1.71 -9.98 11.30
N ARG A 39 -1.93 -10.79 12.33
CA ARG A 39 -3.01 -10.60 13.28
C ARG A 39 -2.60 -9.58 14.33
N ASP A 40 -3.21 -8.40 14.29
CA ASP A 40 -3.08 -7.37 15.32
C ASP A 40 -4.41 -6.63 15.49
N ASP A 41 -4.48 -5.76 16.48
CA ASP A 41 -5.59 -4.84 16.72
C ASP A 41 -5.07 -3.41 16.93
N ALA A 42 -5.97 -2.47 17.22
CA ALA A 42 -5.63 -1.05 17.37
C ALA A 42 -4.70 -0.77 18.57
N ASP A 43 -4.52 -1.71 19.52
CA ASP A 43 -3.56 -1.53 20.59
C ASP A 43 -2.12 -1.79 20.13
N HIS A 44 -1.95 -2.51 19.00
CA HIS A 44 -0.66 -2.81 18.36
C HIS A 44 0.29 -3.59 19.28
N HIS A 45 -0.18 -4.72 19.79
CA HIS A 45 0.63 -5.62 20.62
C HIS A 45 1.33 -6.73 19.83
N GLY A 46 0.98 -6.88 18.55
CA GLY A 46 1.58 -7.84 17.64
C GLY A 46 1.01 -9.25 17.76
N ASP A 47 1.26 -10.03 16.71
CA ASP A 47 0.78 -11.42 16.61
C ASP A 47 1.60 -12.36 17.50
N PRO A 48 0.98 -13.18 18.36
CA PRO A 48 1.68 -14.26 19.07
C PRO A 48 2.36 -15.26 18.13
N GLN A 49 1.85 -15.43 16.90
CA GLN A 49 2.47 -16.22 15.83
C GLN A 49 3.39 -15.33 15.00
N ALA A 50 4.44 -14.80 15.61
CA ALA A 50 5.35 -13.87 14.97
C ALA A 50 6.41 -14.55 14.07
N LEU A 51 6.71 -13.91 12.95
CA LEU A 51 7.94 -14.07 12.19
C LEU A 51 8.99 -13.07 12.69
N THR A 52 10.26 -13.47 12.61
CA THR A 52 11.38 -12.57 12.95
C THR A 52 11.43 -11.38 12.00
N MET A 53 11.53 -10.19 12.57
CA MET A 53 11.78 -8.92 11.87
C MET A 53 13.04 -8.27 12.43
N ALA A 54 13.36 -7.06 11.94
CA ALA A 54 14.41 -6.24 12.50
C ALA A 54 14.26 -6.05 14.02
N ALA A 55 15.39 -5.99 14.72
CA ALA A 55 15.43 -6.04 16.17
C ALA A 55 14.58 -4.96 16.87
N GLU A 56 14.36 -3.81 16.23
CA GLU A 56 13.54 -2.72 16.76
C GLU A 56 12.08 -3.10 16.99
N TYR A 57 11.56 -4.10 16.27
CA TYR A 57 10.17 -4.56 16.39
C TYR A 57 9.96 -5.56 17.53
N GLY A 58 11.04 -6.04 18.17
CA GLY A 58 10.95 -7.01 19.25
C GLY A 58 10.51 -8.41 18.82
N ALA A 59 10.06 -9.21 19.79
CA ALA A 59 9.71 -10.62 19.59
C ALA A 59 8.33 -10.84 18.97
N THR A 60 7.40 -9.91 19.20
CA THR A 60 6.04 -9.90 18.64
C THR A 60 5.84 -8.57 17.91
N PRO A 61 6.36 -8.42 16.67
CA PRO A 61 6.26 -7.19 15.91
C PRO A 61 4.81 -6.71 15.78
N PRO A 62 4.48 -5.48 16.19
CA PRO A 62 3.18 -4.90 15.91
C PRO A 62 2.99 -4.63 14.42
N TRP A 63 1.76 -4.78 13.93
CA TRP A 63 1.43 -4.78 12.51
C TRP A 63 0.23 -3.88 12.21
N HIS A 64 0.47 -2.80 11.48
CA HIS A 64 -0.58 -1.91 10.99
C HIS A 64 -0.85 -2.14 9.51
N ASP A 65 -2.09 -2.48 9.16
CA ASP A 65 -2.47 -2.80 7.78
C ASP A 65 -3.98 -2.59 7.56
N ILE A 66 -4.40 -2.65 6.30
CA ILE A 66 -5.79 -2.44 5.91
C ILE A 66 -6.24 -3.41 4.80
N GLN A 67 -7.50 -3.80 4.89
CA GLN A 67 -8.20 -4.64 3.90
C GLN A 67 -9.56 -4.03 3.58
N ALA A 68 -9.94 -3.99 2.31
CA ALA A 68 -11.28 -3.61 1.87
C ALA A 68 -12.17 -4.86 1.75
N ALA A 69 -13.38 -4.79 2.31
CA ALA A 69 -14.47 -5.71 2.00
C ALA A 69 -15.33 -5.11 0.87
N ILE A 70 -15.63 -5.91 -0.15
CA ILE A 70 -16.31 -5.49 -1.36
C ILE A 70 -17.53 -6.39 -1.58
N THR A 71 -18.71 -5.77 -1.73
CA THR A 71 -19.96 -6.43 -2.10
C THR A 71 -20.51 -5.81 -3.38
N GLY A 72 -21.49 -6.49 -3.99
CA GLY A 72 -22.10 -6.05 -5.24
C GLY A 72 -21.28 -6.38 -6.49
N PRO A 73 -21.52 -5.69 -7.62
CA PRO A 73 -21.01 -6.10 -8.94
C PRO A 73 -19.49 -6.25 -9.01
N ALA A 74 -18.73 -5.46 -8.26
CA ALA A 74 -17.27 -5.48 -8.27
C ALA A 74 -16.67 -6.80 -7.76
N VAL A 75 -17.43 -7.64 -7.03
CA VAL A 75 -16.99 -8.99 -6.65
C VAL A 75 -16.71 -9.86 -7.87
N HIS A 76 -17.48 -9.67 -8.95
CA HIS A 76 -17.24 -10.36 -10.22
C HIS A 76 -15.86 -10.02 -10.79
N ASP A 77 -15.48 -8.73 -10.75
CA ASP A 77 -14.18 -8.30 -11.25
C ASP A 77 -13.04 -8.90 -10.42
N VAL A 78 -13.19 -9.00 -9.10
CA VAL A 78 -12.18 -9.64 -8.23
C VAL A 78 -12.06 -11.14 -8.55
N GLU A 79 -13.18 -11.84 -8.79
CA GLU A 79 -13.18 -13.23 -9.26
C GLU A 79 -12.47 -13.36 -10.62
N THR A 80 -12.69 -12.42 -11.54
CA THR A 80 -12.01 -12.41 -12.84
C THR A 80 -10.49 -12.33 -12.68
N VAL A 81 -9.98 -11.55 -11.72
CA VAL A 81 -8.53 -11.51 -11.42
C VAL A 81 -7.99 -12.88 -11.01
N PHE A 82 -8.74 -13.63 -10.19
CA PHE A 82 -8.36 -15.01 -9.82
C PHE A 82 -8.35 -15.92 -11.04
N ARG A 83 -9.44 -15.92 -11.81
CA ARG A 83 -9.64 -16.79 -12.98
C ARG A 83 -8.57 -16.61 -14.03
N GLU A 84 -8.28 -15.36 -14.39
CA GLU A 84 -7.23 -15.02 -15.36
C GLU A 84 -5.88 -15.63 -14.97
N ARG A 85 -5.51 -15.61 -13.69
CA ARG A 85 -4.25 -16.19 -13.20
C ARG A 85 -4.30 -17.71 -13.06
N TRP A 86 -5.45 -18.27 -12.71
CA TRP A 86 -5.65 -19.70 -12.56
C TRP A 86 -5.55 -20.40 -13.92
N GLU A 87 -6.26 -19.87 -14.92
CA GLU A 87 -6.37 -20.39 -16.28
C GLU A 87 -5.17 -20.03 -17.17
N ASP A 88 -4.19 -19.27 -16.65
CA ASP A 88 -3.01 -18.86 -17.41
C ASP A 88 -2.16 -20.09 -17.84
N PRO A 89 -1.87 -20.27 -19.15
CA PRO A 89 -1.16 -21.45 -19.63
C PRO A 89 0.35 -21.42 -19.32
N THR A 90 0.88 -20.34 -18.74
CA THR A 90 2.32 -20.25 -18.45
C THR A 90 2.67 -21.19 -17.29
N PRO A 91 3.74 -22.00 -17.42
CA PRO A 91 4.16 -22.90 -16.35
C PRO A 91 4.51 -22.16 -15.05
N LEU A 92 4.14 -22.75 -13.91
CA LEU A 92 4.43 -22.24 -12.56
C LEU A 92 5.93 -21.98 -12.37
N SER A 93 6.75 -23.00 -12.63
CA SER A 93 8.22 -22.90 -12.69
C SER A 93 8.75 -23.33 -14.05
N ARG A 94 9.88 -22.76 -14.45
CA ARG A 94 10.69 -23.23 -15.60
C ARG A 94 12.09 -23.65 -15.16
N ASN A 95 12.39 -23.58 -13.87
CA ASN A 95 13.66 -24.06 -13.35
C ASN A 95 13.62 -25.59 -13.35
N PRO A 96 14.52 -26.28 -14.09
CA PRO A 96 14.49 -27.73 -14.17
C PRO A 96 14.65 -28.40 -12.79
N VAL A 97 15.36 -27.76 -11.86
CA VAL A 97 15.51 -28.25 -10.48
C VAL A 97 14.17 -28.28 -9.77
N TYR A 98 13.45 -27.16 -9.73
CA TYR A 98 12.13 -27.09 -9.06
C TYR A 98 11.11 -27.99 -9.74
N VAL A 99 11.07 -28.01 -11.07
CA VAL A 99 10.14 -28.90 -11.81
C VAL A 99 10.41 -30.37 -11.50
N THR A 100 11.68 -30.76 -11.37
CA THR A 100 12.03 -32.15 -11.03
C THR A 100 11.70 -32.46 -9.58
N GLN A 101 12.00 -31.54 -8.66
CA GLN A 101 11.65 -31.66 -7.25
C GLN A 101 10.14 -31.81 -7.04
N ASP A 102 9.34 -30.93 -7.65
CA ASP A 102 7.87 -30.94 -7.53
C ASP A 102 7.28 -32.25 -8.05
N ARG A 103 7.83 -32.78 -9.15
CA ARG A 103 7.45 -34.09 -9.70
C ARG A 103 7.82 -35.24 -8.78
N LEU A 104 9.01 -35.22 -8.18
CA LEU A 104 9.45 -36.25 -7.23
C LEU A 104 8.60 -36.24 -5.94
N LEU A 105 8.11 -35.06 -5.54
CA LEU A 105 7.19 -34.88 -4.42
C LEU A 105 5.72 -35.20 -4.77
N GLY A 106 5.41 -35.51 -6.03
CA GLY A 106 4.05 -35.80 -6.47
C GLY A 106 3.09 -34.61 -6.38
N LEU A 107 3.60 -33.38 -6.47
CA LEU A 107 2.77 -32.18 -6.43
C LEU A 107 1.94 -32.06 -7.72
N ASP A 108 0.68 -31.64 -7.59
CA ASP A 108 -0.13 -31.29 -8.74
C ASP A 108 0.30 -29.93 -9.29
N LEU A 109 0.67 -29.92 -10.57
CA LEU A 109 1.16 -28.74 -11.30
C LEU A 109 0.19 -28.31 -12.40
N SER A 110 -0.94 -28.99 -12.54
CA SER A 110 -1.96 -28.72 -13.55
C SER A 110 -3.18 -28.11 -12.87
N PRO A 111 -3.66 -26.94 -13.30
CA PRO A 111 -4.88 -26.38 -12.71
C PRO A 111 -6.10 -27.17 -13.18
N ASP A 112 -6.99 -27.51 -12.24
CA ASP A 112 -8.33 -27.99 -12.58
C ASP A 112 -9.14 -26.92 -13.33
N PRO A 113 -10.00 -27.29 -14.29
CA PRO A 113 -10.86 -26.31 -14.94
C PRO A 113 -11.85 -25.71 -13.92
N LEU A 114 -11.97 -24.38 -13.90
CA LEU A 114 -12.99 -23.71 -13.11
C LEU A 114 -14.36 -23.84 -13.80
N PRO A 115 -15.47 -23.90 -13.04
CA PRO A 115 -16.80 -23.76 -13.63
C PRO A 115 -16.95 -22.41 -14.33
N ALA A 116 -17.95 -22.25 -15.20
CA ALA A 116 -18.24 -20.97 -15.82
C ALA A 116 -18.40 -19.86 -14.75
N GLN A 117 -17.88 -18.67 -15.03
CA GLN A 117 -18.00 -17.54 -14.10
C GLN A 117 -19.47 -17.15 -13.94
N ALA A 118 -19.93 -17.04 -12.70
CA ALA A 118 -21.28 -16.59 -12.39
C ALA A 118 -21.47 -15.12 -12.81
N PRO A 119 -22.70 -14.69 -13.14
CA PRO A 119 -22.96 -13.28 -13.44
C PRO A 119 -22.56 -12.38 -12.26
N PRO A 120 -22.38 -11.06 -12.51
CA PRO A 120 -22.14 -10.12 -11.44
C PRO A 120 -23.25 -10.15 -10.38
N PRO A 121 -22.90 -10.10 -9.08
CA PRO A 121 -23.88 -9.91 -8.01
C PRO A 121 -24.74 -8.66 -8.25
N PRO A 122 -25.97 -8.61 -7.73
CA PRO A 122 -26.80 -7.42 -7.85
C PRO A 122 -26.11 -6.21 -7.18
N PRO A 123 -26.37 -4.98 -7.66
CA PRO A 123 -26.02 -3.76 -6.95
C PRO A 123 -26.52 -3.79 -5.50
N VAL A 124 -25.74 -3.19 -4.60
CA VAL A 124 -26.18 -3.00 -3.21
C VAL A 124 -27.25 -1.92 -3.17
N ASP A 125 -28.39 -2.21 -2.56
CA ASP A 125 -29.48 -1.24 -2.40
C ASP A 125 -28.99 0.01 -1.68
N GLY A 126 -29.19 1.18 -2.29
CA GLY A 126 -28.69 2.46 -1.77
C GLY A 126 -27.17 2.65 -1.87
N GLY A 127 -26.43 1.75 -2.52
CA GLY A 127 -24.98 1.85 -2.69
C GLY A 127 -24.55 3.05 -3.53
N THR A 128 -23.67 3.89 -2.98
CA THR A 128 -23.14 5.12 -3.61
C THR A 128 -21.71 4.95 -4.16
N HIS A 129 -21.03 3.89 -3.72
CA HIS A 129 -19.64 3.61 -4.07
C HIS A 129 -19.51 3.06 -5.49
N VAL A 130 -18.59 3.63 -6.25
CA VAL A 130 -18.06 3.03 -7.48
C VAL A 130 -16.70 2.43 -7.15
N VAL A 131 -16.61 1.12 -7.30
CA VAL A 131 -15.37 0.38 -7.10
C VAL A 131 -14.74 0.09 -8.45
N GLN A 132 -13.46 0.43 -8.62
CA GLN A 132 -12.66 0.10 -9.78
C GLN A 132 -11.41 -0.66 -9.34
N LEU A 133 -11.19 -1.85 -9.91
CA LEU A 133 -9.95 -2.58 -9.67
C LEU A 133 -8.81 -2.03 -10.54
N LEU A 134 -7.66 -1.83 -9.92
CA LEU A 134 -6.39 -1.52 -10.56
C LEU A 134 -5.42 -2.68 -10.30
N ARG A 135 -4.61 -3.00 -11.30
CA ARG A 135 -3.69 -4.13 -11.29
C ARG A 135 -2.34 -3.74 -11.84
N THR A 136 -1.33 -4.44 -11.34
CA THR A 136 -0.04 -4.51 -12.01
C THR A 136 0.17 -5.93 -12.50
N TYR A 137 0.62 -6.07 -13.75
CA TYR A 137 1.22 -7.29 -14.25
C TYR A 137 2.49 -6.90 -15.02
N PRO A 138 3.63 -7.55 -14.77
CA PRO A 138 4.85 -7.23 -15.52
C PRO A 138 4.73 -7.60 -17.00
N ASP A 139 5.54 -6.92 -17.82
CA ASP A 139 5.94 -7.46 -19.13
C ASP A 139 6.91 -8.62 -18.88
N LEU A 140 6.49 -9.84 -19.22
CA LEU A 140 7.27 -11.06 -19.06
C LEU A 140 8.29 -11.23 -20.21
N ARG A 141 8.16 -10.48 -21.30
CA ARG A 141 9.05 -10.43 -22.47
C ARG A 141 9.13 -11.73 -23.26
N HIS A 142 9.62 -11.62 -24.48
CA HIS A 142 9.93 -12.77 -25.37
C HIS A 142 8.69 -13.66 -25.65
N GLY A 143 7.53 -13.04 -25.85
CA GLY A 143 6.28 -13.75 -26.16
C GLY A 143 5.71 -14.56 -24.99
N ARG A 144 6.14 -14.25 -23.76
CA ARG A 144 5.70 -14.95 -22.54
C ARG A 144 4.63 -14.19 -21.77
N ASP A 145 4.09 -13.12 -22.34
CA ASP A 145 3.13 -12.28 -21.64
C ASP A 145 1.82 -13.03 -21.41
N TYR A 146 1.19 -12.69 -20.29
CA TYR A 146 -0.16 -13.12 -19.99
C TYR A 146 -1.10 -12.83 -21.16
N PRO A 147 -1.91 -13.79 -21.62
CA PRO A 147 -2.89 -13.54 -22.68
C PRO A 147 -3.86 -12.40 -22.34
N PHE A 148 -4.21 -12.26 -21.06
CA PHE A 148 -5.09 -11.23 -20.51
C PHE A 148 -4.38 -9.89 -20.22
N ALA A 149 -3.04 -9.87 -20.17
CA ALA A 149 -2.25 -8.66 -19.89
C ALA A 149 -1.00 -8.59 -20.80
N ARG A 150 -1.20 -8.60 -22.11
CA ARG A 150 -0.13 -8.54 -23.12
C ARG A 150 0.69 -7.25 -22.98
N GLY A 151 2.02 -7.37 -22.87
CA GLY A 151 2.92 -6.24 -22.56
C GLY A 151 2.85 -5.77 -21.09
N GLY A 152 2.16 -6.51 -20.23
CA GLY A 152 1.89 -6.17 -18.84
C GLY A 152 0.74 -5.18 -18.66
N GLU A 153 0.26 -5.08 -17.44
CA GLU A 153 -0.74 -4.10 -17.01
C GLU A 153 -0.15 -3.16 -15.97
N ARG A 154 -0.50 -1.88 -16.04
CA ARG A 154 -0.01 -0.80 -15.17
C ARG A 154 -1.16 0.13 -14.79
N SER A 155 -2.36 -0.42 -14.59
CA SER A 155 -3.55 0.36 -14.25
C SER A 155 -3.40 0.99 -12.86
N VAL A 156 -2.68 0.36 -11.93
CA VAL A 156 -2.24 0.97 -10.66
C VAL A 156 -1.50 2.29 -10.90
N ALA A 157 -0.36 2.24 -11.61
CA ALA A 157 0.46 3.43 -11.85
C ALA A 157 -0.30 4.53 -12.59
N ARG A 158 -1.13 4.17 -13.58
CA ARG A 158 -1.97 5.12 -14.34
C ARG A 158 -3.09 5.71 -13.48
N GLY A 159 -3.68 4.92 -12.59
CA GLY A 159 -4.71 5.35 -11.65
C GLY A 159 -4.17 6.41 -10.69
N TYR A 160 -3.03 6.13 -10.04
CA TYR A 160 -2.33 7.09 -9.19
C TYR A 160 -1.91 8.34 -9.95
N THR A 161 -1.32 8.20 -11.14
CA THR A 161 -0.94 9.37 -11.98
C THR A 161 -2.14 10.26 -12.26
N LYS A 162 -3.30 9.66 -12.59
CA LYS A 162 -4.53 10.40 -12.85
C LYS A 162 -5.07 11.07 -11.59
N ALA A 163 -5.12 10.37 -10.46
CA ALA A 163 -5.62 10.90 -9.19
C ALA A 163 -4.74 12.04 -8.67
N LEU A 164 -3.42 11.82 -8.58
CA LEU A 164 -2.46 12.80 -8.07
C LEU A 164 -2.36 14.06 -8.94
N SER A 165 -2.46 13.94 -10.28
CA SER A 165 -2.51 15.13 -11.16
C SER A 165 -3.72 16.04 -10.90
N ARG A 166 -4.75 15.51 -10.24
CA ARG A 166 -5.98 16.22 -9.88
C ARG A 166 -6.03 16.62 -8.41
N ALA A 167 -5.05 16.21 -7.61
CA ALA A 167 -4.97 16.57 -6.20
C ALA A 167 -4.85 18.09 -6.03
N ARG A 168 -5.52 18.64 -5.02
CA ARG A 168 -5.60 20.08 -4.75
C ARG A 168 -5.29 20.43 -3.31
N ARG A 169 -5.68 19.59 -2.35
CA ARG A 169 -5.69 19.94 -0.92
C ARG A 169 -4.89 18.97 -0.07
N LEU A 170 -5.15 17.68 -0.17
CA LEU A 170 -4.50 16.66 0.65
C LEU A 170 -4.29 15.36 -0.11
N VAL A 171 -3.09 14.82 0.02
CA VAL A 171 -2.83 13.41 -0.23
C VAL A 171 -2.38 12.78 1.08
N TYR A 172 -3.19 11.84 1.59
CA TYR A 172 -2.89 11.03 2.75
C TYR A 172 -2.44 9.64 2.30
N ILE A 173 -1.35 9.13 2.86
CA ILE A 173 -0.75 7.85 2.44
C ILE A 173 -0.38 7.06 3.68
N GLU A 174 -0.65 5.76 3.65
CA GLU A 174 0.07 4.81 4.50
C GLU A 174 0.70 3.75 3.61
N ASP A 175 2.02 3.64 3.66
CA ASP A 175 2.78 2.79 2.76
C ASP A 175 4.04 2.21 3.40
N GLN A 176 4.30 0.94 3.12
CA GLN A 176 5.47 0.20 3.61
C GLN A 176 6.81 0.77 3.12
N TYR A 177 6.86 1.29 1.89
CA TYR A 177 8.10 1.56 1.16
C TYR A 177 8.04 2.80 0.27
N LEU A 178 7.34 3.91 0.61
CA LEU A 178 7.17 5.19 -0.15
C LEU A 178 8.38 5.74 -0.97
N TRP A 179 8.93 5.01 -1.92
CA TRP A 179 10.33 5.11 -2.35
C TRP A 179 10.40 4.80 -3.84
N GLY A 180 11.02 5.68 -4.62
CA GLY A 180 11.18 5.47 -6.06
C GLY A 180 11.12 6.75 -6.85
N HIS A 181 12.09 6.98 -7.72
CA HIS A 181 12.17 8.22 -8.52
C HIS A 181 10.94 8.48 -9.39
N HIS A 182 10.34 7.43 -9.95
CA HIS A 182 9.20 7.59 -10.85
C HIS A 182 7.91 7.89 -10.07
N VAL A 183 7.80 7.30 -8.88
CA VAL A 183 6.70 7.58 -7.95
C VAL A 183 6.85 9.00 -7.42
N GLY A 184 8.05 9.38 -6.98
CA GLY A 184 8.39 10.74 -6.53
C GLY A 184 8.08 11.81 -7.56
N ASN A 185 8.27 11.55 -8.86
CA ASN A 185 7.90 12.50 -9.92
C ASN A 185 6.41 12.85 -9.90
N VAL A 186 5.52 11.86 -9.75
CA VAL A 186 4.07 12.11 -9.75
C VAL A 186 3.66 13.00 -8.57
N PHE A 187 4.24 12.77 -7.39
CA PHE A 187 4.01 13.62 -6.22
C PHE A 187 4.61 15.01 -6.37
N THR A 188 5.86 15.09 -6.83
CA THR A 188 6.55 16.39 -6.99
C THR A 188 5.88 17.26 -8.03
N ASP A 189 5.40 16.68 -9.14
CA ASP A 189 4.64 17.43 -10.15
C ASP A 189 3.31 17.93 -9.57
N ALA A 190 2.54 17.09 -8.88
CA ALA A 190 1.31 17.52 -8.22
C ALA A 190 1.55 18.64 -7.18
N LEU A 191 2.63 18.54 -6.39
CA LEU A 191 3.03 19.53 -5.38
C LEU A 191 3.51 20.87 -6.00
N ARG A 192 4.10 20.84 -7.20
CA ARG A 192 4.47 22.05 -7.96
C ARG A 192 3.24 22.74 -8.51
N ASP A 193 2.34 21.96 -9.10
CA ASP A 193 1.17 22.48 -9.80
C ASP A 193 0.11 23.01 -8.81
N ASN A 194 0.15 22.57 -7.55
CA ASN A 194 -0.84 22.91 -6.53
C ASN A 194 -0.16 23.44 -5.25
N PRO A 195 -0.11 24.76 -5.02
CA PRO A 195 0.56 25.34 -3.87
C PRO A 195 -0.15 25.05 -2.53
N ASP A 196 -1.46 24.79 -2.57
CA ASP A 196 -2.26 24.45 -1.39
C ASP A 196 -2.18 22.97 -1.01
N LEU A 197 -1.66 22.12 -1.92
CA LEU A 197 -1.60 20.69 -1.71
C LEU A 197 -0.60 20.35 -0.61
N ARG A 198 -1.04 19.51 0.33
CA ARG A 198 -0.21 18.89 1.38
C ARG A 198 -0.14 17.39 1.17
N VAL A 199 0.97 16.79 1.58
CA VAL A 199 1.18 15.34 1.62
C VAL A 199 1.46 14.94 3.06
N VAL A 200 0.68 14.02 3.59
CA VAL A 200 0.91 13.34 4.86
C VAL A 200 1.13 11.86 4.57
N ALA A 201 2.25 11.31 4.99
CA ALA A 201 2.54 9.90 4.85
C ALA A 201 2.88 9.24 6.19
N VAL A 202 2.31 8.07 6.43
CA VAL A 202 2.66 7.18 7.55
C VAL A 202 3.40 5.98 6.96
N VAL A 203 4.63 5.74 7.43
CA VAL A 203 5.51 4.67 6.93
C VAL A 203 6.20 3.98 8.10
N PRO A 204 6.80 2.79 7.94
CA PRO A 204 7.50 2.13 9.03
C PRO A 204 8.66 2.98 9.57
N LEU A 205 8.79 3.09 10.89
CA LEU A 205 9.94 3.79 11.51
C LEU A 205 11.27 3.18 11.06
N PHE A 206 11.33 1.86 11.01
CA PHE A 206 12.50 1.10 10.62
C PHE A 206 12.19 0.20 9.41
N PRO A 207 13.20 -0.16 8.59
CA PRO A 207 13.05 -1.26 7.64
C PRO A 207 12.73 -2.59 8.34
N ASP A 208 12.05 -3.48 7.65
CA ASP A 208 11.69 -4.83 8.13
C ASP A 208 12.88 -5.76 8.33
N LEU A 209 13.94 -5.56 7.56
CA LEU A 209 15.11 -6.44 7.51
C LEU A 209 16.37 -5.76 8.02
N ASP A 210 17.16 -6.52 8.76
CA ASP A 210 18.50 -6.15 9.20
C ASP A 210 19.59 -6.47 8.16
N GLY A 211 20.82 -6.05 8.48
CA GLY A 211 22.01 -6.38 7.71
C GLY A 211 22.06 -5.70 6.33
N ALA A 212 22.49 -6.45 5.32
CA ALA A 212 22.83 -5.91 3.99
C ALA A 212 21.63 -5.32 3.22
N SER A 213 20.40 -5.71 3.58
CA SER A 213 19.17 -5.21 2.95
C SER A 213 18.77 -3.82 3.46
N ARG A 214 19.20 -3.42 4.66
CA ARG A 214 18.79 -2.16 5.29
C ARG A 214 19.31 -0.91 4.55
N PRO A 215 20.58 -0.80 4.13
CA PRO A 215 21.07 0.42 3.45
C PRO A 215 20.40 0.72 2.09
N PRO A 216 20.18 -0.26 1.18
CA PRO A 216 19.39 -0.05 -0.04
C PRO A 216 17.99 0.47 0.24
N GLN A 217 17.37 -0.04 1.31
CA GLN A 217 16.06 0.37 1.72
C GLN A 217 16.03 1.84 2.17
N LEU A 218 16.87 2.20 3.14
CA LEU A 218 17.01 3.58 3.59
C LEU A 218 17.42 4.54 2.46
N PHE A 219 18.18 4.09 1.48
CA PHE A 219 18.55 4.88 0.31
C PHE A 219 17.35 5.24 -0.55
N GLY A 220 16.47 4.28 -0.84
CA GLY A 220 15.22 4.52 -1.55
C GLY A 220 14.34 5.53 -0.83
N ARG A 221 14.14 5.33 0.48
CA ARG A 221 13.36 6.23 1.34
C ARG A 221 13.88 7.64 1.29
N ARG A 222 15.17 7.82 1.56
CA ARG A 222 15.85 9.12 1.57
C ARG A 222 15.63 9.88 0.27
N ARG A 223 15.71 9.19 -0.87
CA ARG A 223 15.56 9.80 -2.18
C ARG A 223 14.14 10.37 -2.37
N ALA A 224 13.11 9.58 -2.11
CA ALA A 224 11.73 10.03 -2.25
C ALA A 224 11.37 11.16 -1.26
N MET A 225 11.79 11.04 0.00
CA MET A 225 11.55 12.08 1.01
C MET A 225 12.16 13.41 0.59
N LEU A 226 13.42 13.43 0.16
CA LEU A 226 14.09 14.66 -0.22
C LEU A 226 13.54 15.28 -1.50
N GLU A 227 13.22 14.46 -2.51
CA GLU A 227 12.62 14.96 -3.76
C GLU A 227 11.31 15.73 -3.46
N MET A 228 10.44 15.17 -2.60
CA MET A 228 9.20 15.84 -2.21
C MET A 228 9.42 17.05 -1.30
N MET A 229 10.21 16.90 -0.23
CA MET A 229 10.44 17.96 0.76
C MET A 229 11.20 19.17 0.19
N GLN A 230 12.05 18.98 -0.83
CA GLN A 230 12.72 20.08 -1.53
C GLN A 230 11.76 20.87 -2.42
N VAL A 231 10.80 20.20 -3.05
CA VAL A 231 9.81 20.83 -3.93
C VAL A 231 8.74 21.58 -3.15
N ALA A 232 8.33 21.03 -2.01
CA ALA A 232 7.28 21.59 -1.19
C ALA A 232 7.66 21.61 0.31
N PRO A 233 8.61 22.48 0.69
CA PRO A 233 8.97 22.65 2.09
C PRO A 233 7.73 22.96 2.93
N HIS A 234 7.65 22.39 4.14
CA HIS A 234 6.53 22.56 5.08
C HIS A 234 5.15 22.05 4.64
N ARG A 235 5.01 21.48 3.43
CA ARG A 235 3.75 20.87 2.96
C ARG A 235 3.84 19.34 2.85
N VAL A 236 5.01 18.76 3.12
CA VAL A 236 5.23 17.32 3.13
C VAL A 236 5.62 16.91 4.54
N ALA A 237 4.84 15.99 5.10
CA ALA A 237 5.01 15.45 6.43
C ALA A 237 5.03 13.92 6.37
N ILE A 238 6.04 13.33 6.99
CA ILE A 238 6.23 11.88 7.00
C ILE A 238 6.41 11.46 8.45
N TYR A 239 5.65 10.46 8.86
CA TYR A 239 5.62 9.95 10.21
C TYR A 239 5.80 8.44 10.19
N GLY A 240 6.29 7.90 11.29
CA GLY A 240 6.02 6.50 11.63
C GLY A 240 5.22 6.45 12.93
N ILE A 241 4.84 5.24 13.33
CA ILE A 241 4.02 5.01 14.51
C ILE A 241 4.67 4.04 15.49
N GLU A 242 4.39 4.23 16.77
CA GLU A 242 4.73 3.32 17.87
C GLU A 242 3.51 3.04 18.74
N ASN A 243 3.45 1.87 19.37
CA ASN A 243 2.41 1.53 20.33
C ASN A 243 2.64 2.24 21.68
N HIS A 244 1.72 2.08 22.62
CA HIS A 244 1.83 2.70 23.95
C HIS A 244 3.01 2.19 24.80
N ALA A 245 3.57 1.02 24.48
CA ALA A 245 4.79 0.51 25.11
C ALA A 245 6.08 1.12 24.52
N GLY A 246 5.97 1.93 23.46
CA GLY A 246 7.09 2.52 22.75
C GLY A 246 7.76 1.56 21.77
N THR A 247 7.10 0.46 21.39
CA THR A 247 7.54 -0.44 20.33
C THR A 247 7.09 0.13 18.98
N PRO A 248 7.99 0.29 17.99
CA PRO A 248 7.64 0.66 16.63
C PRO A 248 6.57 -0.27 16.05
N VAL A 249 5.58 0.30 15.38
CA VAL A 249 4.56 -0.47 14.65
C VAL A 249 4.98 -0.58 13.20
N TYR A 250 4.91 -1.79 12.64
CA TYR A 250 5.24 -2.02 11.24
C TYR A 250 4.05 -1.64 10.35
N VAL A 251 4.18 -0.51 9.65
CA VAL A 251 3.17 -0.04 8.69
C VAL A 251 3.27 -0.84 7.40
N HIS A 252 2.43 -1.86 7.26
CA HIS A 252 2.32 -2.68 6.05
C HIS A 252 1.20 -2.23 5.11
N ALA A 253 0.33 -1.32 5.56
CA ALA A 253 -0.72 -0.73 4.75
C ALA A 253 -0.21 -0.28 3.36
N LYS A 254 -1.10 -0.37 2.37
CA LYS A 254 -0.96 0.30 1.07
C LYS A 254 -2.26 1.02 0.75
N THR A 255 -2.42 2.17 1.40
CA THR A 255 -3.60 3.01 1.22
C THR A 255 -3.22 4.42 0.83
N CYS A 256 -4.06 5.01 -0.01
CA CYS A 256 -3.90 6.40 -0.41
C CYS A 256 -5.26 7.05 -0.59
N ILE A 257 -5.42 8.21 0.02
CA ILE A 257 -6.60 9.05 -0.09
C ILE A 257 -6.20 10.38 -0.72
N VAL A 258 -6.93 10.79 -1.75
CA VAL A 258 -6.74 12.07 -2.46
C VAL A 258 -7.99 12.93 -2.29
N ASP A 259 -7.82 14.08 -1.66
CA ASP A 259 -8.83 15.14 -1.47
C ASP A 259 -10.18 14.65 -0.93
N ASP A 260 -10.21 13.57 -0.13
CA ASP A 260 -11.45 12.96 0.36
C ASP A 260 -12.43 12.52 -0.75
N THR A 261 -11.95 12.30 -1.98
CA THR A 261 -12.79 11.91 -3.14
C THR A 261 -12.37 10.62 -3.82
N TRP A 262 -11.14 10.19 -3.59
CA TRP A 262 -10.57 8.99 -4.16
C TRP A 262 -9.79 8.26 -3.08
N ALA A 263 -10.14 6.99 -2.84
CA ALA A 263 -9.42 6.12 -1.91
C ALA A 263 -8.98 4.86 -2.64
N SER A 264 -7.74 4.43 -2.40
CA SER A 264 -7.19 3.17 -2.89
C SER A 264 -6.74 2.32 -1.72
N ILE A 265 -7.14 1.06 -1.70
CA ILE A 265 -6.69 0.03 -0.75
C ILE A 265 -6.22 -1.16 -1.57
N GLY A 266 -5.01 -1.64 -1.36
CA GLY A 266 -4.48 -2.71 -2.18
C GLY A 266 -3.22 -3.36 -1.65
N SER A 267 -2.54 -4.07 -2.55
CA SER A 267 -1.24 -4.70 -2.28
C SER A 267 -0.06 -3.89 -2.80
N ASP A 268 -0.32 -2.83 -3.60
CA ASP A 268 0.71 -2.10 -4.32
C ASP A 268 1.42 -1.06 -3.46
N ASN A 269 2.73 -1.21 -3.29
CA ASN A 269 3.52 -0.20 -2.61
C ASN A 269 3.80 0.99 -3.56
N PHE A 270 4.08 2.15 -2.99
CA PHE A 270 4.57 3.34 -3.72
C PHE A 270 6.03 3.19 -4.16
N ASN A 271 6.30 2.19 -4.99
CA ASN A 271 7.59 1.95 -5.63
C ASN A 271 7.43 1.39 -7.05
N ARG A 272 8.51 1.38 -7.83
CA ARG A 272 8.51 0.87 -9.21
C ARG A 272 8.28 -0.64 -9.25
N ARG A 273 8.68 -1.37 -8.21
CA ARG A 273 8.46 -2.82 -8.09
C ARG A 273 6.96 -3.15 -8.18
N SER A 274 6.15 -2.58 -7.31
CA SER A 274 4.69 -2.78 -7.29
C SER A 274 3.99 -2.15 -8.49
N TRP A 275 4.51 -1.06 -9.06
CA TRP A 275 3.88 -0.40 -10.21
C TRP A 275 4.18 -1.03 -11.57
N THR A 276 5.20 -1.88 -11.67
CA THR A 276 5.66 -2.38 -12.98
C THR A 276 6.16 -3.81 -13.02
N HIS A 277 6.51 -4.41 -11.87
CA HIS A 277 7.28 -5.64 -11.79
C HIS A 277 6.55 -6.79 -11.11
N ASP A 278 6.05 -6.58 -9.90
CA ASP A 278 5.27 -7.57 -9.17
C ASP A 278 3.81 -7.53 -9.63
N SER A 279 3.09 -8.63 -9.48
CA SER A 279 1.65 -8.57 -9.73
C SER A 279 0.95 -8.03 -8.50
N GLU A 280 0.17 -6.96 -8.68
CA GLU A 280 -0.54 -6.24 -7.61
C GLU A 280 -2.03 -6.12 -7.92
N LEU A 281 -2.83 -5.87 -6.89
CA LEU A 281 -4.27 -5.63 -6.99
C LEU A 281 -4.67 -4.59 -5.95
N SER A 282 -5.41 -3.58 -6.41
CA SER A 282 -5.89 -2.49 -5.57
C SER A 282 -7.33 -2.16 -5.93
N ALA A 283 -8.17 -1.98 -4.93
CA ALA A 283 -9.53 -1.50 -5.07
C ALA A 283 -9.55 0.01 -4.89
N VAL A 284 -9.96 0.72 -5.93
CA VAL A 284 -10.23 2.15 -5.88
C VAL A 284 -11.70 2.36 -5.62
N VAL A 285 -12.02 3.21 -4.64
CA VAL A 285 -13.37 3.65 -4.34
C VAL A 285 -13.48 5.14 -4.64
N VAL A 286 -14.47 5.48 -5.46
CA VAL A 286 -14.95 6.85 -5.66
C VAL A 286 -16.45 6.87 -5.42
N GLU A 287 -16.97 7.92 -4.79
CA GLU A 287 -18.41 8.06 -4.61
C GLU A 287 -19.01 8.88 -5.75
N ARG A 288 -20.17 8.44 -6.24
CA ARG A 288 -20.98 9.25 -7.15
C ARG A 288 -21.82 10.21 -6.30
N GLY A 289 -21.61 11.52 -6.44
CA GLY A 289 -22.52 12.47 -5.80
C GLY A 289 -22.28 13.93 -6.13
N ASP A 290 -23.28 14.54 -6.80
CA ASP A 290 -23.58 15.98 -6.74
C ASP A 290 -24.14 16.40 -5.36
N THR A 291 -24.17 15.51 -4.36
CA THR A 291 -24.75 15.74 -3.04
C THR A 291 -23.76 16.29 -2.00
N GLY A 292 -22.54 16.66 -2.38
CA GLY A 292 -21.61 17.43 -1.54
C GLY A 292 -21.01 16.71 -0.32
N GLU A 293 -21.46 15.47 -0.04
CA GLU A 293 -21.00 14.67 1.10
C GLU A 293 -20.40 13.35 0.62
N ALA A 294 -19.30 13.41 -0.14
CA ALA A 294 -18.45 12.23 -0.27
C ALA A 294 -17.91 11.88 1.14
N ARG A 295 -18.26 10.70 1.64
CA ARG A 295 -17.96 10.24 3.00
C ARG A 295 -16.93 9.12 3.00
N TYR A 296 -16.97 8.15 2.10
CA TYR A 296 -16.08 6.98 2.21
C TYR A 296 -14.59 7.33 2.34
N ALA A 297 -14.05 8.13 1.41
CA ALA A 297 -12.64 8.47 1.41
C ALA A 297 -12.26 9.35 2.61
N ARG A 298 -13.17 10.25 3.03
CA ARG A 298 -13.00 11.06 4.25
C ARG A 298 -13.04 10.21 5.50
N ASP A 299 -14.06 9.39 5.68
CA ASP A 299 -14.29 8.55 6.85
C ASP A 299 -13.16 7.53 7.01
N LEU A 300 -12.65 6.98 5.89
CA LEU A 300 -11.45 6.16 5.91
C LEU A 300 -10.24 6.94 6.44
N ARG A 301 -9.98 8.13 5.88
CA ARG A 301 -8.87 8.98 6.35
C ARG A 301 -9.02 9.37 7.82
N LEU A 302 -10.22 9.74 8.26
CA LEU A 302 -10.48 10.16 9.64
C LEU A 302 -10.40 8.98 10.61
N THR A 303 -10.87 7.79 10.23
CA THR A 303 -10.73 6.57 11.04
C THR A 303 -9.26 6.24 11.29
N LEU A 304 -8.46 6.19 10.21
CA LEU A 304 -7.02 5.94 10.31
C LEU A 304 -6.31 7.01 11.15
N ALA A 305 -6.68 8.28 10.95
CA ALA A 305 -6.12 9.39 11.69
C ALA A 305 -6.50 9.40 13.17
N ALA A 306 -7.73 9.01 13.49
CA ALA A 306 -8.19 8.91 14.87
C ALA A 306 -7.35 7.88 15.63
N GLU A 307 -7.08 6.71 15.04
CA GLU A 307 -6.18 5.70 15.59
C GLU A 307 -4.78 6.28 15.88
N HIS A 308 -4.15 6.93 14.89
CA HIS A 308 -2.79 7.48 15.04
C HIS A 308 -2.69 8.63 16.05
N LEU A 309 -3.79 9.35 16.27
CA LEU A 309 -3.90 10.44 17.24
C LEU A 309 -4.38 9.99 18.63
N ASP A 310 -4.57 8.68 18.85
CA ASP A 310 -5.19 8.09 20.06
C ASP A 310 -6.57 8.70 20.38
N ARG A 311 -7.42 8.78 19.36
CA ARG A 311 -8.80 9.25 19.45
C ARG A 311 -9.77 8.12 19.14
N SER A 312 -11.02 8.26 19.57
CA SER A 312 -12.07 7.27 19.32
C SER A 312 -12.29 7.06 17.83
N VAL A 313 -12.29 5.79 17.41
CA VAL A 313 -12.62 5.35 16.04
C VAL A 313 -14.09 4.95 15.89
N ASP A 314 -14.92 5.19 16.90
CA ASP A 314 -16.35 4.90 16.84
C ASP A 314 -17.02 5.69 15.70
N PRO A 315 -17.59 5.01 14.68
CA PRO A 315 -18.24 5.68 13.55
C PRO A 315 -19.33 6.68 13.96
N ALA A 316 -20.00 6.45 15.10
CA ALA A 316 -21.08 7.32 15.57
C ALA A 316 -20.57 8.69 16.08
N THR A 317 -19.31 8.77 16.51
CA THR A 317 -18.71 9.98 17.10
C THR A 317 -17.51 10.51 16.31
N LEU A 318 -17.06 9.78 15.28
CA LEU A 318 -15.86 10.08 14.52
C LEU A 318 -15.84 11.53 13.98
N ALA A 319 -16.95 11.98 13.39
CA ALA A 319 -17.03 13.32 12.80
C ALA A 319 -16.82 14.44 13.84
N ASP A 320 -17.33 14.26 15.06
CA ASP A 320 -17.22 15.24 16.14
C ASP A 320 -15.82 15.21 16.77
N VAL A 321 -15.31 14.00 17.06
CA VAL A 321 -13.98 13.80 17.65
C VAL A 321 -12.86 14.23 16.70
N MET A 322 -13.10 14.18 15.40
CA MET A 322 -12.16 14.52 14.35
C MET A 322 -12.49 15.84 13.63
N ALA A 323 -13.33 16.69 14.22
CA ALA A 323 -13.77 17.93 13.58
C ALA A 323 -12.60 18.86 13.17
N ASP A 324 -11.53 18.91 13.98
CA ASP A 324 -10.30 19.66 13.68
C ASP A 324 -9.46 19.04 12.55
N CYS A 325 -9.72 17.78 12.18
CA CYS A 325 -9.03 17.04 11.14
C CYS A 325 -9.85 16.90 9.86
N VAL A 326 -11.09 17.40 9.81
CA VAL A 326 -11.89 17.40 8.57
C VAL A 326 -11.20 18.26 7.51
N ASP A 327 -10.70 19.44 7.90
CA ASP A 327 -9.88 20.29 7.05
C ASP A 327 -8.44 19.73 6.91
N PRO A 328 -7.90 19.68 5.68
CA PRO A 328 -6.53 19.26 5.41
C PRO A 328 -5.43 19.97 6.21
N VAL A 329 -5.55 21.28 6.46
CA VAL A 329 -4.55 22.02 7.25
C VAL A 329 -4.68 21.63 8.72
N GLY A 330 -5.91 21.56 9.21
CA GLY A 330 -6.20 21.14 10.59
C GLY A 330 -5.64 19.74 10.90
N MET A 331 -5.83 18.77 10.00
CA MET A 331 -5.25 17.43 10.13
C MET A 331 -3.71 17.46 10.13
N TYR A 332 -3.12 18.22 9.21
CA TYR A 332 -1.66 18.36 9.10
C TYR A 332 -1.06 18.91 10.40
N ASP A 333 -1.68 19.93 10.98
CA ASP A 333 -1.25 20.54 12.23
C ASP A 333 -1.49 19.61 13.44
N ALA A 334 -2.59 18.83 13.45
CA ALA A 334 -2.87 17.85 14.50
C ALA A 334 -1.79 16.76 14.54
N TYR A 335 -1.39 16.23 13.37
CA TYR A 335 -0.31 15.26 13.25
C TYR A 335 1.04 15.84 13.70
N ALA A 336 1.35 17.08 13.30
CA ALA A 336 2.56 17.76 13.73
C ALA A 336 2.62 17.91 15.26
N ARG A 337 1.56 18.41 15.89
CA ARG A 337 1.50 18.56 17.36
C ARG A 337 1.62 17.23 18.10
N ALA A 338 0.95 16.19 17.63
CA ALA A 338 1.03 14.86 18.25
C ALA A 338 2.45 14.28 18.17
N ALA A 339 3.08 14.38 17.00
CA ALA A 339 4.45 13.93 16.81
C ALA A 339 5.45 14.73 17.65
N GLU A 340 5.37 16.06 17.63
CA GLU A 340 6.24 16.94 18.45
C GLU A 340 6.14 16.61 19.94
N GLY A 341 4.92 16.39 20.44
CA GLY A 341 4.70 15.99 21.82
C GLY A 341 5.39 14.67 22.15
N LEU A 342 5.15 13.64 21.34
CA LEU A 342 5.72 12.31 21.59
C LEU A 342 7.25 12.31 21.41
N ASP A 343 7.78 12.99 20.39
CA ASP A 343 9.22 13.15 20.17
C ASP A 343 9.90 13.86 21.36
N ALA A 344 9.34 14.98 21.85
CA ALA A 344 9.86 15.69 23.01
C ALA A 344 9.86 14.82 24.29
N TRP A 345 8.86 13.94 24.45
CA TRP A 345 8.83 12.99 25.55
C TRP A 345 9.92 11.92 25.45
N HIS A 346 10.26 11.44 24.25
CA HIS A 346 11.43 10.56 24.07
C HIS A 346 12.75 11.29 24.33
N GLU A 347 12.89 12.53 23.84
CA GLU A 347 14.09 13.36 24.05
C GLU A 347 14.33 13.71 25.51
N SER A 348 13.26 13.83 26.31
CA SER A 348 13.34 14.04 27.76
C SER A 348 13.70 12.78 28.56
N GLY A 349 14.00 11.66 27.89
CA GLY A 349 14.24 10.37 28.53
C GLY A 349 12.98 9.71 29.06
N ARG A 350 11.82 9.98 28.43
CA ARG A 350 10.50 9.42 28.79
C ARG A 350 10.04 9.83 30.19
N THR A 351 10.32 11.08 30.56
CA THR A 351 9.96 11.63 31.88
C THR A 351 8.54 12.21 31.87
N GLY A 352 7.77 11.90 32.91
CA GLY A 352 6.37 12.33 33.02
C GLY A 352 5.38 11.45 32.22
N PRO A 353 4.09 11.84 32.18
CA PRO A 353 3.06 11.09 31.46
C PRO A 353 3.35 11.09 29.95
N ARG A 354 3.18 9.93 29.31
CA ARG A 354 3.29 9.80 27.85
C ARG A 354 2.20 10.66 27.19
N PRO A 355 2.53 11.52 26.23
CA PRO A 355 1.54 12.23 25.42
C PRO A 355 0.62 11.27 24.66
N ALA A 356 -0.58 11.74 24.32
CA ALA A 356 -1.48 11.03 23.43
C ALA A 356 -0.93 11.02 22.00
N GLY A 357 -1.28 9.97 21.25
CA GLY A 357 -0.88 9.74 19.87
C GLY A 357 0.23 8.70 19.74
N ARG A 358 0.41 8.23 18.51
CA ARG A 358 1.37 7.19 18.13
C ARG A 358 2.45 7.72 17.20
N LEU A 359 2.24 8.91 16.65
CA LEU A 359 3.05 9.50 15.59
C LEU A 359 4.43 9.93 16.09
N ARG A 360 5.45 9.61 15.30
CA ARG A 360 6.84 10.03 15.48
C ARG A 360 7.30 10.65 14.17
N ARG A 361 7.90 11.85 14.20
CA ARG A 361 8.35 12.52 12.97
C ARG A 361 9.48 11.73 12.33
N LEU A 362 9.40 11.50 11.02
CA LEU A 362 10.47 10.87 10.26
C LEU A 362 11.22 11.89 9.40
N ASP A 363 12.51 12.00 9.67
CA ASP A 363 13.44 12.77 8.85
C ASP A 363 14.10 11.89 7.77
N PRO A 364 14.55 12.49 6.65
CA PRO A 364 15.28 11.77 5.62
C PRO A 364 16.49 11.01 6.20
N PRO A 365 16.60 9.69 5.96
CA PRO A 365 17.71 8.90 6.50
C PRO A 365 19.08 9.48 6.15
N GLN A 366 19.97 9.54 7.14
CA GLN A 366 21.35 9.97 6.94
C GLN A 366 22.20 8.78 6.52
N LEU A 367 22.73 8.82 5.29
CA LEU A 367 23.59 7.78 4.75
C LEU A 367 24.92 8.38 4.29
N SER A 368 26.02 7.72 4.67
CA SER A 368 27.36 8.09 4.20
C SER A 368 27.43 8.08 2.66
N ARG A 369 28.36 8.83 2.08
CA ARG A 369 28.57 8.81 0.61
C ARG A 369 28.85 7.40 0.10
N LEU A 370 29.69 6.65 0.81
CA LEU A 370 30.04 5.27 0.46
C LEU A 370 28.82 4.35 0.52
N SER A 371 28.04 4.42 1.60
CA SER A 371 26.81 3.62 1.76
C SER A 371 25.83 3.89 0.62
N ARG A 372 25.67 5.15 0.19
CA ARG A 372 24.79 5.51 -0.93
C ARG A 372 25.25 4.90 -2.26
N VAL A 373 26.55 4.93 -2.54
CA VAL A 373 27.10 4.34 -3.77
C VAL A 373 26.91 2.83 -3.77
N LEU A 374 27.22 2.17 -2.65
CA LEU A 374 27.07 0.71 -2.52
C LEU A 374 25.61 0.26 -2.53
N ALA A 375 24.70 1.09 -1.99
CA ALA A 375 23.26 0.82 -1.95
C ALA A 375 22.56 0.93 -3.31
N LEU A 376 23.11 1.71 -4.26
CA LEU A 376 22.43 2.06 -5.50
C LEU A 376 22.09 0.85 -6.38
N ALA A 377 23.06 -0.04 -6.63
CA ALA A 377 22.85 -1.20 -7.49
C ALA A 377 21.87 -2.22 -6.87
N PRO A 378 22.04 -2.66 -5.60
CA PRO A 378 21.06 -3.51 -4.94
C PRO A 378 19.66 -2.88 -4.90
N TYR A 379 19.57 -1.57 -4.64
CA TYR A 379 18.30 -0.86 -4.67
C TYR A 379 17.62 -0.97 -6.05
N LEU A 380 18.31 -0.61 -7.14
CA LEU A 380 17.72 -0.59 -8.48
C LEU A 380 17.42 -1.98 -9.06
N LEU A 381 18.12 -3.02 -8.60
CA LEU A 381 18.02 -4.37 -9.17
C LEU A 381 17.16 -5.33 -8.33
N LEU A 382 17.13 -5.16 -7.01
CA LEU A 382 16.45 -6.08 -6.09
C LEU A 382 15.24 -5.44 -5.41
N HIS A 383 15.39 -4.23 -4.86
CA HIS A 383 14.32 -3.58 -4.09
C HIS A 383 13.32 -2.82 -4.97
N ASP A 384 13.80 -2.18 -6.04
CA ASP A 384 12.98 -1.35 -6.92
C ASP A 384 13.17 -1.69 -8.41
N PRO A 385 13.14 -2.96 -8.85
CA PRO A 385 13.41 -3.32 -10.25
C PRO A 385 12.43 -2.70 -11.25
N ASP A 386 12.88 -2.48 -12.49
CA ASP A 386 12.06 -1.92 -13.57
C ASP A 386 11.43 -3.04 -14.43
N GLY A 387 10.14 -3.29 -14.21
CA GLY A 387 9.38 -4.31 -14.94
C GLY A 387 8.82 -3.84 -16.28
N ARG A 388 9.07 -2.59 -16.70
CA ARG A 388 8.54 -2.05 -17.96
C ARG A 388 9.24 -2.62 -19.21
N PRO A 389 8.55 -2.66 -20.36
CA PRO A 389 9.14 -2.87 -21.68
C PRO A 389 10.02 -1.68 -22.07
N ARG A 390 10.98 -1.92 -22.99
CA ARG A 390 11.97 -0.91 -23.42
C ARG A 390 11.34 0.42 -23.90
N PRO A 391 10.24 0.45 -24.68
CA PRO A 391 9.64 1.71 -25.14
C PRO A 391 9.14 2.58 -23.98
N LEU A 392 8.51 1.97 -22.96
CA LEU A 392 8.03 2.68 -21.77
C LEU A 392 9.18 3.27 -20.96
N ARG A 393 10.28 2.52 -20.81
CA ARG A 393 11.48 2.99 -20.11
C ARG A 393 12.12 4.20 -20.79
N ARG A 394 12.14 4.23 -22.13
CA ARG A 394 12.71 5.35 -22.91
C ARG A 394 11.91 6.64 -22.75
N ARG A 395 10.58 6.54 -22.70
CA ARG A 395 9.69 7.70 -22.54
C ARG A 395 9.35 8.04 -21.09
N ASN A 396 9.98 7.36 -20.13
CA ASN A 396 9.71 7.53 -18.70
C ASN A 396 8.23 7.34 -18.30
N GLY A 397 7.49 6.49 -19.01
CA GLY A 397 6.03 6.34 -18.83
C GLY A 397 5.60 5.02 -18.20
N PHE A 398 4.27 4.86 -18.06
CA PHE A 398 3.57 3.64 -17.67
C PHE A 398 2.66 3.13 -18.80
#